data_AF-A0A1H7URV0-F1
#
_entry.id   AF-A0A1H7URV0-F1
#
_cell.length_a   1.000
_cell.length_b   1.000
_cell.length_c   1.000
_cell.angle_alpha   90.00
_cell.angle_beta   90.00
_cell.angle_gamma   90.00
#
_symmetry.space_group_name_H-M   'P 1'
#
loop_
_entity.id
_entity.type
_entity.pdbx_description
1 polymer ?
#
loop_
_entity_poly.entity_id
_entity_poly.type
_entity_poly.pdbx_seq_one_letter_code
_entity_poly.pdbx_strand_id
1 'polypeptide(L)'
;MTMNKAIILLLLTTALMGCRKITHTTMNAPAYLKVFNSLNYRQLLNAKDDTLSYLCMLVNPEFDANGMPVSAGIVGDFLDRRDTYAPPYPTHIGVSTTVDNPEYPGKEVVLAGPVVNGFDLSSWAQVPSGTSRVVFLYRPKNEVPFFNLESRNKRSVLVDTTINLTAGEVYTMHVLMKDFKTREKGILLRRENFHKLSLSDSLVYVNFYNYSAKGFLQAGNELKIPTGKMRVNLFEQGVRDTMNVFLNLYTGQDFFYYEDGIVLQNSTIASSAYDGRFLTTVVRDLSSGTARPYVSFPLWVRGDDDGIHTDLWERFYLLAPGLNLKQSLFQEEGAFYDSGTIITSEGQGLYGGVLDEVDGNFAAINCLLNGQKIYTDGCFGCLFRNYHAGVNFPNLVVNIHSGIYNPKSFATVNTIEIINGEVYLTAVQRKFAPPAY
;
A
#
# COMPACT_ATOMS: atom_id res chain seq x y z
N MET A 1 23.99 6.87 68.14
CA MET A 1 23.00 5.89 67.62
C MET A 1 21.77 6.52 66.94
N THR A 2 21.78 7.82 66.62
CA THR A 2 20.64 8.55 66.04
C THR A 2 20.77 8.82 64.54
N MET A 3 21.98 8.80 63.98
CA MET A 3 22.24 9.10 62.56
C MET A 3 21.75 8.01 61.60
N ASN A 4 21.76 6.73 62.03
CA ASN A 4 21.28 5.61 61.20
C ASN A 4 19.76 5.61 60.99
N LYS A 5 18.97 6.17 61.91
CA LYS A 5 17.50 6.21 61.77
C LYS A 5 17.04 7.25 60.76
N ALA A 6 17.74 8.39 60.66
CA ALA A 6 17.41 9.46 59.72
C ALA A 6 17.73 9.06 58.26
N ILE A 7 18.83 8.34 58.03
CA ILE A 7 19.22 7.86 56.70
C ILE A 7 18.25 6.78 56.21
N ILE A 8 17.81 5.87 57.08
CA ILE A 8 16.81 4.83 56.74
C ILE A 8 15.46 5.47 56.42
N LEU A 9 15.05 6.51 57.15
CA LEU A 9 13.79 7.22 56.89
C LEU A 9 13.83 8.00 55.55
N LEU A 10 14.98 8.58 55.20
CA LEU A 10 15.19 9.29 53.92
C LEU A 10 15.26 8.32 52.71
N LEU A 11 15.81 7.12 52.91
CA LEU A 11 15.80 6.05 51.89
C LEU A 11 14.40 5.46 51.69
N LEU A 12 13.59 5.34 52.75
CA LEU A 12 12.20 4.90 52.62
C LEU A 12 11.31 5.93 51.92
N THR A 13 11.51 7.23 52.17
CA THR A 13 10.71 8.28 51.51
C THR A 13 11.07 8.47 50.04
N THR A 14 12.31 8.25 49.64
CA THR A 14 12.73 8.28 48.22
C THR A 14 12.26 7.02 47.46
N ALA A 15 12.19 5.85 48.11
CA ALA A 15 11.64 4.64 47.51
C ALA A 15 10.12 4.70 47.23
N LEU A 16 9.36 5.45 48.04
CA LEU A 16 7.91 5.61 47.87
C LEU A 16 7.53 6.65 46.80
N MET A 17 8.45 7.53 46.39
CA MET A 17 8.22 8.52 45.32
C MET A 17 8.49 7.95 43.90
N GLY A 18 8.95 6.71 43.78
CA GLY A 18 9.29 6.07 42.50
C GLY A 18 8.13 5.42 41.74
N CYS A 19 6.97 5.23 42.37
CA CYS A 19 5.79 4.67 41.69
C CYS A 19 5.01 5.75 40.94
N ARG A 20 5.51 6.19 39.79
CA ARG A 20 4.71 6.97 38.85
C ARG A 20 3.62 6.03 38.31
N LYS A 21 2.39 6.18 38.80
CA LYS A 21 1.22 5.48 38.23
C LYS A 21 1.14 5.90 36.76
N ILE A 22 1.54 5.00 35.86
CA ILE A 22 1.33 5.19 34.43
C ILE A 22 -0.17 5.08 34.25
N THR A 23 -0.85 6.22 34.11
CA THR A 23 -2.24 6.24 33.70
C THR A 23 -2.24 5.77 32.25
N HIS A 24 -2.52 4.49 32.03
CA HIS A 24 -2.75 3.98 30.69
C HIS A 24 -4.01 4.65 30.16
N THR A 25 -3.84 5.50 29.15
CA THR A 25 -4.98 6.02 28.40
C THR A 25 -5.65 4.81 27.75
N THR A 26 -6.92 4.59 28.06
CA THR A 26 -7.71 3.48 27.53
C THR A 26 -8.94 4.05 26.85
N MET A 27 -9.36 3.42 25.76
CA MET A 27 -10.59 3.78 25.06
C MET A 27 -11.62 2.67 25.29
N ASN A 28 -12.81 3.04 25.75
CA ASN A 28 -13.91 2.09 25.90
C ASN A 28 -14.53 1.82 24.52
N ALA A 29 -14.66 0.55 24.16
CA ALA A 29 -15.26 0.08 22.91
C ALA A 29 -14.70 0.78 21.64
N PRO A 30 -13.38 0.73 21.40
CA PRO A 30 -12.75 1.39 20.26
C PRO A 30 -13.13 0.70 18.95
N ALA A 31 -13.16 1.47 17.86
CA ALA A 31 -12.92 0.95 16.51
C ALA A 31 -11.45 1.23 16.13
N TYR A 32 -10.95 0.58 15.08
CA TYR A 32 -9.56 0.73 14.63
C TYR A 32 -9.53 1.36 13.24
N LEU A 33 -8.87 2.51 13.09
CA LEU A 33 -8.87 3.29 11.86
C LEU A 33 -7.44 3.54 11.35
N LYS A 34 -7.23 3.23 10.08
CA LYS A 34 -6.09 3.66 9.29
C LYS A 34 -6.57 4.56 8.17
N VAL A 35 -5.84 5.63 7.84
CA VAL A 35 -6.27 6.58 6.79
C VAL A 35 -5.13 6.86 5.81
N PHE A 36 -5.45 6.83 4.52
CA PHE A 36 -4.55 7.18 3.44
C PHE A 36 -5.08 8.40 2.66
N ASN A 37 -4.21 9.38 2.43
CA ASN A 37 -4.43 10.37 1.39
C ASN A 37 -4.01 9.76 0.04
N SER A 38 -5.02 9.32 -0.72
CA SER A 38 -4.87 8.63 -2.01
C SER A 38 -5.19 9.56 -3.20
N LEU A 39 -5.01 10.88 -3.03
CA LEU A 39 -5.19 11.86 -4.11
C LEU A 39 -3.92 11.93 -4.96
N ASN A 40 -3.97 11.34 -6.14
CA ASN A 40 -2.89 11.29 -7.11
C ASN A 40 -3.34 11.84 -8.48
N TYR A 41 -3.27 13.16 -8.64
CA TYR A 41 -3.51 13.82 -9.92
C TYR A 41 -2.45 14.88 -10.20
N ARG A 42 -2.26 15.18 -11.49
CA ARG A 42 -1.31 16.21 -11.94
C ARG A 42 -1.84 17.59 -11.58
N GLN A 43 -1.01 18.38 -10.88
CA GLN A 43 -1.23 19.83 -10.77
C GLN A 43 -0.77 20.47 -12.07
N LEU A 44 -1.69 21.10 -12.78
CA LEU A 44 -1.37 21.83 -14.00
C LEU A 44 -0.98 23.27 -13.62
N LEU A 45 0.17 23.75 -14.08
CA LEU A 45 0.70 25.11 -13.79
C LEU A 45 -0.30 26.24 -14.15
N ASN A 46 -1.23 25.96 -15.05
CA ASN A 46 -2.27 26.82 -15.57
C ASN A 46 -3.59 26.74 -14.78
N ALA A 47 -3.74 25.81 -13.83
CA ALA A 47 -4.83 25.78 -12.87
C ALA A 47 -4.41 26.54 -11.61
N LYS A 48 -4.67 27.86 -11.60
CA LYS A 48 -4.37 28.78 -10.48
C LYS A 48 -4.97 28.35 -9.13
N ASP A 49 -5.90 27.39 -9.15
CA ASP A 49 -6.64 26.86 -8.00
C ASP A 49 -6.32 25.40 -7.66
N ASP A 50 -5.30 24.77 -8.26
CA ASP A 50 -4.91 23.40 -7.88
C ASP A 50 -4.13 23.41 -6.55
N THR A 51 -4.87 23.25 -5.45
CA THR A 51 -4.31 23.12 -4.10
C THR A 51 -3.49 21.85 -3.99
N LEU A 52 -2.28 21.96 -3.42
CA LEU A 52 -1.47 20.81 -3.04
C LEU A 52 -2.28 19.82 -2.20
N SER A 53 -2.24 18.54 -2.55
CA SER A 53 -2.93 17.45 -1.84
C SER A 53 -2.25 17.14 -0.50
N TYR A 54 -2.18 18.14 0.37
CA TYR A 54 -1.62 18.07 1.72
C TYR A 54 -2.72 18.40 2.71
N LEU A 55 -3.09 17.42 3.54
CA LEU A 55 -4.37 17.42 4.24
C LEU A 55 -4.21 17.44 5.75
N CYS A 56 -5.25 17.93 6.43
CA CYS A 56 -5.52 17.67 7.83
C CYS A 56 -6.87 16.96 7.93
N MET A 57 -6.91 15.86 8.69
CA MET A 57 -8.11 15.15 9.08
C MET A 57 -8.53 15.59 10.47
N LEU A 58 -9.80 15.96 10.63
CA LEU A 58 -10.42 16.22 11.92
C LEU A 58 -11.58 15.25 12.14
N VAL A 59 -11.57 14.52 13.25
CA VAL A 59 -12.70 13.68 13.68
C VAL A 59 -13.39 14.35 14.86
N ASN A 60 -14.71 14.49 14.73
CA ASN A 60 -15.57 15.25 15.64
C ASN A 60 -15.02 16.67 15.91
N PRO A 61 -14.87 17.51 14.86
CA PRO A 61 -14.40 18.88 15.02
C PRO A 61 -15.43 19.78 15.71
N GLU A 62 -14.94 20.72 16.51
CA GLU A 62 -15.71 21.85 17.03
C GLU A 62 -15.40 23.10 16.19
N PHE A 63 -16.43 23.89 15.93
CA PHE A 63 -16.33 25.11 15.14
C PHE A 63 -16.70 26.33 15.98
N ASP A 64 -16.01 27.44 15.74
CA ASP A 64 -16.41 28.73 16.29
C ASP A 64 -17.65 29.31 15.59
N ALA A 65 -18.13 30.46 16.06
CA ALA A 65 -19.27 31.17 15.48
C ALA A 65 -19.09 31.57 14.01
N ASN A 66 -17.85 31.59 13.50
CA ASN A 66 -17.52 31.91 12.11
C ASN A 66 -17.36 30.66 11.23
N GLY A 67 -17.66 29.47 11.76
CA GLY A 67 -17.47 28.20 11.06
C GLY A 67 -15.99 27.81 10.92
N MET A 68 -15.10 28.33 11.77
CA MET A 68 -13.69 27.95 11.79
C MET A 68 -13.47 26.76 12.72
N PRO A 69 -12.77 25.69 12.29
CA PRO A 69 -12.41 24.61 13.20
C PRO A 69 -11.44 25.13 14.27
N VAL A 70 -11.76 24.89 15.55
CA VAL A 70 -10.96 25.33 16.71
C VAL A 70 -10.40 24.17 17.53
N SER A 71 -11.04 23.01 17.48
CA SER A 71 -10.59 21.78 18.13
C SER A 71 -11.17 20.56 17.39
N ALA A 72 -10.67 19.36 17.70
CA ALA A 72 -11.27 18.11 17.27
C ALA A 72 -10.93 17.00 18.27
N GLY A 73 -11.77 15.97 18.35
CA GLY A 73 -11.52 14.80 19.19
C GLY A 73 -10.30 14.00 18.76
N ILE A 74 -10.08 13.90 17.44
CA ILE A 74 -8.86 13.35 16.83
C ILE A 74 -8.41 14.28 15.72
N VAL A 75 -7.10 14.46 15.63
CA VAL A 75 -6.42 15.22 14.57
C VAL A 75 -5.45 14.27 13.89
N GLY A 76 -5.60 14.09 12.58
CA GLY A 76 -4.57 13.51 11.73
C GLY A 76 -3.96 14.60 10.88
N ASP A 77 -2.85 15.19 11.31
CA ASP A 77 -2.28 16.37 10.66
C ASP A 77 -1.14 15.98 9.69
N PHE A 78 -0.74 16.92 8.83
CA PHE A 78 0.37 16.75 7.90
C PHE A 78 0.20 15.54 6.96
N LEU A 79 -1.03 15.16 6.61
CA LEU A 79 -1.32 14.00 5.76
C LEU A 79 -0.89 14.27 4.31
N ASP A 80 0.30 13.79 3.98
CA ASP A 80 0.86 13.83 2.64
C ASP A 80 0.31 12.69 1.79
N ARG A 81 0.62 12.70 0.49
CA ARG A 81 0.33 11.58 -0.40
C ARG A 81 0.91 10.29 0.18
N ARG A 82 0.11 9.23 0.18
CA ARG A 82 0.53 7.90 0.65
C ARG A 82 1.74 7.38 -0.12
N ASP A 83 2.55 6.58 0.57
CA ASP A 83 3.60 5.78 -0.07
C ASP A 83 3.00 4.59 -0.84
N THR A 84 3.72 4.11 -1.85
CA THR A 84 3.33 2.94 -2.65
C THR A 84 3.31 1.65 -1.84
N TYR A 85 4.06 1.58 -0.74
CA TYR A 85 4.09 0.44 0.16
C TYR A 85 3.82 0.86 1.61
N ALA A 86 2.77 0.31 2.20
CA ALA A 86 2.46 0.40 3.62
C ALA A 86 2.88 -0.91 4.32
N PRO A 87 4.01 -0.91 5.05
CA PRO A 87 4.54 -2.09 5.72
C PRO A 87 3.65 -2.55 6.89
N PRO A 88 3.84 -3.80 7.38
CA PRO A 88 3.01 -4.35 8.44
C PRO A 88 3.20 -3.65 9.79
N TYR A 89 4.39 -3.10 10.04
CA TYR A 89 4.71 -2.34 11.25
C TYR A 89 4.85 -0.85 10.94
N PRO A 90 4.51 0.05 11.88
CA PRO A 90 4.78 1.47 11.72
C PRO A 90 6.28 1.72 11.56
N THR A 91 6.70 2.19 10.39
CA THR A 91 8.13 2.44 10.08
C THR A 91 8.61 3.83 10.46
N HIS A 92 7.70 4.71 10.88
CA HIS A 92 8.02 6.12 11.06
C HIS A 92 8.02 6.61 12.52
N ILE A 93 7.49 5.81 13.46
CA ILE A 93 7.41 6.21 14.87
C ILE A 93 8.82 6.27 15.46
N GLY A 94 9.20 7.45 15.98
CA GLY A 94 10.46 7.66 16.71
C GLY A 94 11.73 7.71 15.85
N VAL A 95 11.62 7.59 14.52
CA VAL A 95 12.78 7.57 13.59
C VAL A 95 12.71 8.60 12.45
N SER A 96 11.53 9.18 12.18
CA SER A 96 11.34 10.17 11.12
C SER A 96 11.79 11.58 11.52
N THR A 97 12.47 12.28 10.62
CA THR A 97 12.86 13.70 10.78
C THR A 97 11.90 14.68 10.10
N THR A 98 10.92 14.22 9.34
CA THR A 98 9.89 15.06 8.68
C THR A 98 8.52 14.90 9.33
N VAL A 99 7.74 16.00 9.34
CA VAL A 99 6.34 16.06 9.78
C VAL A 99 5.37 15.39 8.80
N ASP A 100 5.77 15.23 7.53
CA ASP A 100 4.92 14.66 6.47
C ASP A 100 4.48 13.24 6.83
N ASN A 101 3.18 12.97 6.86
CA ASN A 101 2.64 11.68 7.28
C ASN A 101 1.97 10.99 6.08
N PRO A 102 2.53 9.89 5.53
CA PRO A 102 1.93 9.21 4.37
C PRO A 102 0.63 8.46 4.71
N GLU A 103 0.39 8.21 6.00
CA GLU A 103 -0.80 7.55 6.52
C GLU A 103 -1.08 7.99 7.96
N TYR A 104 -2.34 7.96 8.38
CA TYR A 104 -2.71 8.04 9.80
C TYR A 104 -2.92 6.62 10.36
N PRO A 105 -2.42 6.30 11.58
CA PRO A 105 -1.69 7.20 12.46
C PRO A 105 -0.24 7.47 12.04
N GLY A 106 0.40 6.54 11.32
CA GLY A 106 1.76 6.70 10.80
C GLY A 106 2.75 7.11 11.88
N LYS A 107 3.12 8.40 11.88
CA LYS A 107 4.07 9.02 12.82
C LYS A 107 3.47 9.47 14.16
N GLU A 108 2.15 9.55 14.24
CA GLU A 108 1.48 10.19 15.35
C GLU A 108 1.46 9.32 16.61
N VAL A 109 1.63 9.98 17.76
CA VAL A 109 1.55 9.33 19.06
C VAL A 109 0.09 9.23 19.47
N VAL A 110 -0.55 8.12 19.07
CA VAL A 110 -1.95 7.81 19.37
C VAL A 110 -2.07 6.52 20.17
N LEU A 111 -3.27 6.23 20.65
CA LEU A 111 -3.62 4.89 21.11
C LEU A 111 -3.65 3.94 19.91
N ALA A 112 -2.60 3.14 19.72
CA ALA A 112 -2.54 2.17 18.64
C ALA A 112 -3.45 0.96 18.90
N GLY A 113 -3.87 0.27 17.84
CA GLY A 113 -4.64 -0.95 17.91
C GLY A 113 -3.87 -2.09 18.60
N PRO A 114 -4.56 -2.98 19.35
CA PRO A 114 -3.94 -4.13 19.97
C PRO A 114 -3.73 -5.25 18.93
N VAL A 115 -3.11 -6.36 19.36
CA VAL A 115 -3.15 -7.59 18.57
C VAL A 115 -4.57 -8.17 18.60
N VAL A 116 -5.17 -8.39 17.43
CA VAL A 116 -6.51 -9.00 17.28
C VAL A 116 -6.39 -10.27 16.46
N ASN A 117 -6.75 -11.42 17.04
CA ASN A 117 -6.67 -12.74 16.40
C ASN A 117 -5.32 -13.03 15.72
N GLY A 118 -4.22 -12.64 16.38
CA GLY A 118 -2.85 -12.85 15.91
C GLY A 118 -2.34 -11.80 14.92
N PHE A 119 -3.17 -10.85 14.49
CA PHE A 119 -2.77 -9.72 13.65
C PHE A 119 -2.37 -8.52 14.49
N ASP A 120 -1.22 -7.94 14.17
CA ASP A 120 -0.76 -6.71 14.78
C ASP A 120 -1.47 -5.50 14.16
N LEU A 121 -2.23 -4.75 14.97
CA LEU A 121 -2.93 -3.53 14.53
C LEU A 121 -2.23 -2.25 14.98
N SER A 122 -0.92 -2.29 15.28
CA SER A 122 -0.16 -1.11 15.68
C SER A 122 -0.15 0.01 14.63
N SER A 123 -0.38 -0.33 13.36
CA SER A 123 -0.57 0.63 12.25
C SER A 123 -2.00 1.19 12.12
N TRP A 124 -2.89 0.91 13.09
CA TRP A 124 -4.23 1.48 13.17
C TRP A 124 -4.38 2.25 14.49
N ALA A 125 -5.07 3.38 14.45
CA ALA A 125 -5.41 4.13 15.66
C ALA A 125 -6.73 3.60 16.27
N GLN A 126 -6.81 3.57 17.59
CA GLN A 126 -8.06 3.45 18.32
C GLN A 126 -8.83 4.76 18.21
N VAL A 127 -10.06 4.66 17.71
CA VAL A 127 -10.97 5.80 17.56
C VAL A 127 -12.34 5.46 18.18
N PRO A 128 -13.10 6.45 18.68
CA PRO A 128 -14.43 6.19 19.24
C PRO A 128 -15.32 5.47 18.23
N SER A 129 -16.00 4.41 18.69
CA SER A 129 -17.06 3.78 17.90
C SER A 129 -18.33 4.64 17.92
N GLY A 130 -19.27 4.33 17.03
CA GLY A 130 -20.49 5.08 16.78
C GLY A 130 -20.38 6.00 15.57
N THR A 131 -21.26 6.99 15.52
CA THR A 131 -21.31 8.00 14.48
C THR A 131 -20.28 9.08 14.76
N SER A 132 -19.39 9.34 13.80
CA SER A 132 -18.37 10.39 13.89
C SER A 132 -18.44 11.30 12.67
N ARG A 133 -18.37 12.63 12.89
CA ARG A 133 -18.17 13.59 11.80
C ARG A 133 -16.68 13.61 11.44
N VAL A 134 -16.36 13.52 10.17
CA VAL A 134 -14.98 13.59 9.68
C VAL A 134 -14.88 14.69 8.63
N VAL A 135 -13.90 15.57 8.83
CA VAL A 135 -13.62 16.68 7.94
C VAL A 135 -12.17 16.57 7.49
N PHE A 136 -11.96 16.56 6.17
CA PHE A 136 -10.64 16.73 5.57
C PHE A 136 -10.52 18.14 5.04
N LEU A 137 -9.46 18.84 5.45
CA LEU A 137 -9.16 20.19 4.98
C LEU A 137 -7.81 20.20 4.27
N TYR A 138 -7.70 20.99 3.21
CA TYR A 138 -6.41 21.35 2.64
C TYR A 138 -5.67 22.25 3.61
N ARG A 139 -4.35 22.08 3.67
CA ARG A 139 -3.45 22.97 4.41
C ARG A 139 -2.17 23.23 3.62
N PRO A 140 -1.49 24.37 3.87
CA PRO A 140 -0.17 24.60 3.29
C PRO A 140 0.84 23.56 3.79
N LYS A 141 1.79 23.20 2.91
CA LYS A 141 2.95 22.36 3.26
C LYS A 141 3.97 23.20 4.02
N ASN A 142 3.93 23.09 5.34
CA ASN A 142 4.82 23.72 6.30
C ASN A 142 4.79 22.91 7.61
N GLU A 143 5.55 23.32 8.63
CA GLU A 143 5.64 22.61 9.90
C GLU A 143 4.66 23.12 10.98
N VAL A 144 3.80 24.08 10.65
CA VAL A 144 2.88 24.70 11.62
C VAL A 144 1.69 23.76 11.84
N PRO A 145 1.36 23.36 13.09
CA PRO A 145 0.19 22.55 13.39
C PRO A 145 -1.11 23.21 12.91
N PHE A 146 -2.07 22.42 12.45
CA PHE A 146 -3.26 22.90 11.75
C PHE A 146 -4.01 24.02 12.49
N PHE A 147 -4.28 23.86 13.80
CA PHE A 147 -5.03 24.87 14.56
C PHE A 147 -4.26 26.18 14.77
N ASN A 148 -2.93 26.14 14.66
CA ASN A 148 -2.04 27.30 14.75
C ASN A 148 -1.87 28.03 13.42
N LEU A 149 -2.44 27.52 12.32
CA LEU A 149 -2.42 28.20 11.03
C LEU A 149 -3.27 29.48 11.07
N GLU A 150 -2.88 30.45 10.22
CA GLU A 150 -3.70 31.63 9.95
C GLU A 150 -5.10 31.24 9.48
N SER A 151 -6.11 32.02 9.87
CA SER A 151 -7.53 31.73 9.60
C SER A 151 -7.84 31.48 8.11
N ARG A 152 -7.12 32.09 7.17
CA ARG A 152 -7.31 31.83 5.73
C ARG A 152 -6.96 30.40 5.31
N ASN A 153 -6.05 29.74 6.02
CA ASN A 153 -5.54 28.41 5.70
C ASN A 153 -6.32 27.27 6.37
N LYS A 154 -7.35 27.59 7.16
CA LYS A 154 -8.17 26.63 7.93
C LYS A 154 -9.59 26.46 7.37
N ARG A 155 -9.91 27.07 6.23
CA ARG A 155 -11.26 27.09 5.64
C ARG A 155 -11.43 26.20 4.42
N SER A 156 -10.35 25.68 3.85
CA SER A 156 -10.40 24.94 2.58
C SER A 156 -10.83 23.50 2.84
N VAL A 157 -12.14 23.25 2.87
CA VAL A 157 -12.71 21.92 3.09
C VAL A 157 -12.65 21.10 1.81
N LEU A 158 -12.07 19.91 1.92
CA LEU A 158 -12.02 18.90 0.86
C LEU A 158 -13.23 17.96 0.94
N VAL A 159 -13.49 17.42 2.13
CA VAL A 159 -14.64 16.55 2.44
C VAL A 159 -15.13 16.89 3.83
N ASP A 160 -16.45 16.96 4.02
CA ASP A 160 -17.12 17.03 5.32
C ASP A 160 -18.26 16.02 5.29
N THR A 161 -18.16 14.99 6.11
CA THR A 161 -19.10 13.87 6.08
C THR A 161 -19.20 13.18 7.43
N THR A 162 -20.07 12.18 7.50
CA THR A 162 -20.26 11.36 8.70
C THR A 162 -19.96 9.91 8.36
N ILE A 163 -19.24 9.24 9.27
CA ILE A 163 -18.95 7.80 9.20
C ILE A 163 -19.56 7.08 10.40
N ASN A 164 -19.83 5.79 10.23
CA ASN A 164 -20.30 4.94 11.31
C ASN A 164 -19.28 3.84 11.56
N LEU A 165 -18.73 3.81 12.77
CA LEU A 165 -17.71 2.86 13.19
C LEU A 165 -18.28 1.90 14.21
N THR A 166 -18.23 0.61 13.92
CA THR A 166 -18.64 -0.42 14.88
C THR A 166 -17.47 -0.76 15.82
N ALA A 167 -17.76 -0.90 17.12
CA ALA A 167 -16.75 -1.28 18.11
C ALA A 167 -16.08 -2.62 17.76
N GLY A 168 -14.76 -2.70 17.96
CA GLY A 168 -13.93 -3.87 17.68
C GLY A 168 -13.62 -4.10 16.20
N GLU A 169 -14.17 -3.30 15.29
CA GLU A 169 -13.95 -3.45 13.85
C GLU A 169 -12.75 -2.65 13.36
N VAL A 170 -12.12 -3.18 12.31
CA VAL A 170 -10.95 -2.59 11.65
C VAL A 170 -11.37 -1.92 10.35
N TYR A 171 -10.89 -0.70 10.12
CA TYR A 171 -11.21 0.10 8.96
C TYR A 171 -9.96 0.69 8.31
N THR A 172 -9.98 0.75 6.98
CA THR A 172 -9.04 1.53 6.18
C THR A 172 -9.84 2.57 5.40
N MET A 173 -9.49 3.84 5.58
CA MET A 173 -10.13 4.96 4.89
C MET A 173 -9.19 5.52 3.81
N HIS A 174 -9.74 5.80 2.65
CA HIS A 174 -9.04 6.48 1.57
C HIS A 174 -9.71 7.82 1.26
N VAL A 175 -8.94 8.89 1.27
CA VAL A 175 -9.33 10.15 0.61
C VAL A 175 -8.91 10.02 -0.85
N LEU A 176 -9.86 10.04 -1.77
CA LEU A 176 -9.57 9.78 -3.19
C LEU A 176 -10.49 10.56 -4.13
N MET A 177 -10.11 10.61 -5.40
CA MET A 177 -10.92 11.17 -6.47
C MET A 177 -11.95 10.15 -6.95
N LYS A 178 -13.23 10.52 -6.99
CA LYS A 178 -14.35 9.66 -7.40
C LYS A 178 -14.61 9.77 -8.91
N ASP A 179 -14.51 10.97 -9.46
CA ASP A 179 -14.66 11.23 -10.89
C ASP A 179 -13.51 12.13 -11.37
N PHE A 180 -12.79 11.64 -12.38
CA PHE A 180 -11.58 12.27 -12.88
C PHE A 180 -11.87 13.55 -13.66
N LYS A 181 -13.00 13.60 -14.38
CA LYS A 181 -13.37 14.73 -15.22
C LYS A 181 -13.92 15.88 -14.38
N THR A 182 -14.82 15.58 -13.44
CA THR A 182 -15.39 16.61 -12.55
C THR A 182 -14.46 16.97 -11.40
N ARG A 183 -13.39 16.18 -11.18
CA ARG A 183 -12.48 16.27 -10.03
C ARG A 183 -13.24 16.14 -8.70
N GLU A 184 -14.33 15.36 -8.67
CA GLU A 184 -15.05 15.05 -7.45
C GLU A 184 -14.15 14.28 -6.49
N LYS A 185 -14.01 14.73 -5.25
CA LYS A 185 -13.26 14.05 -4.19
C LYS A 185 -14.22 13.49 -3.17
N GLY A 186 -13.84 12.41 -2.52
CA GLY A 186 -14.63 11.79 -1.47
C GLY A 186 -13.80 10.85 -0.62
N ILE A 187 -14.46 10.22 0.35
CA ILE A 187 -13.87 9.14 1.14
C ILE A 187 -14.37 7.78 0.66
N LEU A 188 -13.54 6.76 0.83
CA LEU A 188 -13.93 5.36 0.80
C LEU A 188 -13.54 4.75 2.13
N LEU A 189 -14.50 4.27 2.91
CA LEU A 189 -14.25 3.61 4.18
C LEU A 189 -14.44 2.10 3.99
N ARG A 190 -13.34 1.35 3.92
CA ARG A 190 -13.37 -0.11 3.85
C ARG A 190 -13.38 -0.70 5.25
N ARG A 191 -14.35 -1.57 5.53
CA ARG A 191 -14.33 -2.43 6.72
C ARG A 191 -13.51 -3.67 6.42
N GLU A 192 -12.35 -3.78 7.05
CA GLU A 192 -11.43 -4.89 6.88
C GLU A 192 -11.98 -6.16 7.54
N ASN A 193 -11.73 -7.33 6.94
CA ASN A 193 -12.21 -8.61 7.47
C ASN A 193 -11.09 -9.62 7.78
N PHE A 194 -9.82 -9.35 7.45
CA PHE A 194 -8.71 -10.29 7.64
C PHE A 194 -8.62 -10.83 9.08
N HIS A 195 -8.88 -9.98 10.08
CA HIS A 195 -8.83 -10.32 11.49
C HIS A 195 -9.92 -11.30 11.93
N LYS A 196 -10.89 -11.61 11.06
CA LYS A 196 -11.98 -12.57 11.30
C LYS A 196 -11.83 -13.85 10.49
N LEU A 197 -10.85 -13.91 9.59
CA LEU A 197 -10.66 -15.05 8.72
C LEU A 197 -9.75 -16.08 9.39
N SER A 198 -10.11 -17.35 9.25
CA SER A 198 -9.28 -18.49 9.63
C SER A 198 -8.22 -18.74 8.55
N LEU A 199 -7.19 -17.90 8.49
CA LEU A 199 -6.12 -18.06 7.50
C LEU A 199 -5.09 -19.10 7.99
N SER A 200 -4.60 -19.94 7.08
CA SER A 200 -3.50 -20.88 7.29
C SER A 200 -2.13 -20.20 7.20
N ASP A 201 -1.17 -20.60 8.05
CA ASP A 201 0.21 -20.10 7.99
C ASP A 201 1.02 -20.66 6.79
N SER A 202 0.49 -21.67 6.10
CA SER A 202 1.11 -22.27 4.90
C SER A 202 0.66 -21.60 3.60
N LEU A 203 -0.16 -20.55 3.67
CA LEU A 203 -0.71 -19.86 2.51
C LEU A 203 -0.47 -18.35 2.65
N VAL A 204 0.01 -17.73 1.59
CA VAL A 204 0.06 -16.27 1.46
C VAL A 204 -1.27 -15.78 0.92
N TYR A 205 -1.81 -14.69 1.46
CA TYR A 205 -3.10 -14.14 1.06
C TYR A 205 -2.96 -12.77 0.44
N VAL A 206 -3.77 -12.52 -0.59
CA VAL A 206 -3.86 -11.21 -1.24
C VAL A 206 -5.29 -10.95 -1.71
N ASN A 207 -5.75 -9.71 -1.59
CA ASN A 207 -6.95 -9.24 -2.28
C ASN A 207 -6.60 -8.03 -3.15
N PHE A 208 -7.49 -7.74 -4.10
CA PHE A 208 -7.28 -6.73 -5.13
C PHE A 208 -8.45 -5.75 -5.16
N TYR A 209 -8.13 -4.47 -5.32
CA TYR A 209 -9.10 -3.41 -5.49
C TYR A 209 -8.73 -2.53 -6.67
N ASN A 210 -9.73 -2.15 -7.46
CA ASN A 210 -9.60 -1.06 -8.42
C ASN A 210 -10.43 0.12 -7.90
N TYR A 211 -9.74 1.10 -7.32
CA TYR A 211 -10.30 2.36 -6.83
C TYR A 211 -9.97 3.52 -7.77
N SER A 212 -9.73 3.24 -9.06
CA SER A 212 -9.56 4.30 -10.04
C SER A 212 -10.83 5.12 -10.19
N ALA A 213 -10.68 6.43 -10.36
CA ALA A 213 -11.76 7.37 -10.56
C ALA A 213 -12.51 7.07 -11.87
N LYS A 214 -13.82 7.33 -11.88
CA LYS A 214 -14.61 7.29 -13.12
C LYS A 214 -13.98 8.23 -14.16
N GLY A 215 -13.84 7.75 -15.39
CA GLY A 215 -13.30 8.57 -16.48
C GLY A 215 -11.77 8.66 -16.52
N PHE A 216 -11.03 8.07 -15.57
CA PHE A 216 -9.57 8.12 -15.55
C PHE A 216 -8.96 7.47 -16.81
N LEU A 217 -9.35 6.22 -17.11
CA LEU A 217 -8.84 5.49 -18.29
C LEU A 217 -9.08 6.28 -19.59
N GLN A 218 -10.27 6.87 -19.74
CA GLN A 218 -10.68 7.60 -20.94
C GLN A 218 -10.12 9.02 -21.03
N ALA A 219 -9.45 9.51 -19.99
CA ALA A 219 -8.84 10.83 -20.02
C ALA A 219 -7.57 10.83 -20.88
N GLY A 220 -7.29 11.96 -21.51
CA GLY A 220 -6.04 12.15 -22.25
C GLY A 220 -4.82 12.03 -21.34
N ASN A 221 -3.73 11.46 -21.87
CA ASN A 221 -2.52 11.19 -21.10
C ASN A 221 -1.86 12.47 -20.56
N GLU A 222 -2.10 13.62 -21.21
CA GLU A 222 -1.64 14.94 -20.76
C GLU A 222 -2.21 15.37 -19.40
N LEU A 223 -3.38 14.85 -19.02
CA LEU A 223 -4.06 15.11 -17.75
C LEU A 223 -3.63 14.15 -16.63
N LYS A 224 -3.03 13.01 -16.98
CA LYS A 224 -2.56 12.00 -16.03
C LYS A 224 -1.19 12.41 -15.48
N ILE A 225 -0.76 11.81 -14.36
CA ILE A 225 0.57 12.08 -13.80
C ILE A 225 1.61 11.45 -14.74
N PRO A 226 2.47 12.25 -15.42
CA PRO A 226 3.52 11.69 -16.24
C PRO A 226 4.56 11.04 -15.34
N THR A 227 4.83 9.76 -15.55
CA THR A 227 5.92 9.06 -14.82
C THR A 227 7.30 9.36 -15.42
N GLY A 228 7.33 10.07 -16.56
CA GLY A 228 8.52 10.25 -17.38
C GLY A 228 8.99 8.95 -18.06
N LYS A 229 8.23 7.85 -17.90
CA LYS A 229 8.58 6.50 -18.33
C LYS A 229 7.33 5.73 -18.78
N MET A 230 6.58 6.29 -19.74
CA MET A 230 5.39 5.65 -20.35
C MET A 230 5.65 4.21 -20.84
N ARG A 231 6.91 3.91 -21.14
CA ARG A 231 7.37 2.60 -21.63
C ARG A 231 7.52 1.50 -20.58
N VAL A 232 7.40 1.85 -19.30
CA VAL A 232 7.83 1.02 -18.16
C VAL A 232 6.67 0.77 -17.19
N ASN A 233 5.69 1.69 -17.12
CA ASN A 233 4.60 1.62 -16.17
C ASN A 233 3.24 1.34 -16.83
N LEU A 234 2.88 0.05 -16.87
CA LEU A 234 1.63 -0.46 -17.47
C LEU A 234 0.34 0.07 -16.81
N PHE A 235 0.43 0.71 -15.64
CA PHE A 235 -0.72 1.29 -14.97
C PHE A 235 -0.94 2.77 -15.29
N GLU A 236 0.05 3.49 -15.82
CA GLU A 236 -0.01 4.95 -15.98
C GLU A 236 -1.21 5.42 -16.82
N GLN A 237 -1.56 4.66 -17.86
CA GLN A 237 -2.72 4.94 -18.71
C GLN A 237 -4.07 4.58 -18.05
N GLY A 238 -4.03 3.83 -16.95
CA GLY A 238 -5.18 3.22 -16.28
C GLY A 238 -5.39 1.78 -16.70
N VAL A 239 -6.22 1.07 -15.93
CA VAL A 239 -6.70 -0.28 -16.27
C VAL A 239 -8.22 -0.25 -16.46
N ARG A 240 -8.78 -1.24 -17.15
CA ARG A 240 -10.24 -1.33 -17.30
C ARG A 240 -10.97 -1.49 -15.97
N ASP A 241 -12.26 -1.16 -16.01
CA ASP A 241 -13.18 -1.32 -14.89
C ASP A 241 -13.27 -2.77 -14.38
N THR A 242 -13.00 -3.75 -15.24
CA THR A 242 -12.95 -5.16 -14.86
C THR A 242 -11.70 -5.77 -15.44
N MET A 243 -10.92 -6.44 -14.59
CA MET A 243 -9.68 -7.13 -14.96
C MET A 243 -9.64 -8.49 -14.28
N ASN A 244 -9.18 -9.52 -14.99
CA ASN A 244 -8.85 -10.82 -14.45
C ASN A 244 -7.40 -10.81 -13.95
N VAL A 245 -7.18 -11.41 -12.79
CA VAL A 245 -5.86 -11.51 -12.16
C VAL A 245 -5.35 -12.93 -12.32
N PHE A 246 -4.16 -13.07 -12.92
CA PHE A 246 -3.43 -14.32 -13.06
C PHE A 246 -2.13 -14.24 -12.26
N LEU A 247 -1.64 -15.39 -11.79
CA LEU A 247 -0.45 -15.51 -10.97
C LEU A 247 0.58 -16.41 -11.65
N ASN A 248 1.81 -15.90 -11.68
CA ASN A 248 3.02 -16.70 -11.82
C ASN A 248 3.74 -16.77 -10.48
N LEU A 249 4.13 -17.98 -10.08
CA LEU A 249 5.04 -18.20 -8.96
C LEU A 249 6.40 -18.63 -9.48
N TYR A 250 7.43 -17.91 -9.06
CA TYR A 250 8.80 -18.16 -9.43
C TYR A 250 9.64 -18.51 -8.21
N THR A 251 10.69 -19.28 -8.41
CA THR A 251 11.77 -19.53 -7.44
C THR A 251 13.08 -19.02 -8.03
N GLY A 252 14.10 -18.83 -7.22
CA GLY A 252 15.36 -18.23 -7.64
C GLY A 252 15.33 -16.72 -7.49
N GLN A 253 16.06 -16.22 -6.50
CA GLN A 253 16.31 -14.79 -6.29
C GLN A 253 17.80 -14.45 -6.30
N ASP A 254 18.64 -15.25 -6.96
CA ASP A 254 20.04 -14.86 -7.16
C ASP A 254 20.09 -13.75 -8.19
N PHE A 255 20.77 -12.66 -7.84
CA PHE A 255 20.83 -11.49 -8.70
C PHE A 255 22.18 -10.80 -8.65
N PHE A 256 22.42 -9.96 -9.65
CA PHE A 256 23.43 -8.91 -9.60
C PHE A 256 22.79 -7.57 -9.94
N TYR A 257 23.42 -6.49 -9.48
CA TYR A 257 22.95 -5.14 -9.75
C TYR A 257 23.27 -4.73 -11.19
N TYR A 258 22.31 -4.07 -11.82
CA TYR A 258 22.44 -3.48 -13.15
C TYR A 258 21.68 -2.15 -13.17
N GLU A 259 22.37 -1.06 -13.53
CA GLU A 259 21.83 0.30 -13.48
C GLU A 259 21.16 0.64 -12.12
N ASP A 260 19.86 0.88 -12.13
CA ASP A 260 19.03 1.21 -10.95
C ASP A 260 18.13 0.04 -10.52
N GLY A 261 18.48 -1.19 -10.92
CA GLY A 261 17.78 -2.42 -10.56
C GLY A 261 18.67 -3.65 -10.52
N ILE A 262 18.06 -4.81 -10.78
CA ILE A 262 18.69 -6.13 -10.65
C ILE A 262 18.39 -7.01 -11.87
N VAL A 263 19.28 -7.97 -12.12
CA VAL A 263 19.03 -9.07 -13.07
C VAL A 263 18.99 -10.38 -12.30
N LEU A 264 17.93 -11.15 -12.48
CA LEU A 264 17.82 -12.49 -11.90
C LEU A 264 18.59 -13.52 -12.73
N GLN A 265 19.36 -14.38 -12.07
CA GLN A 265 20.22 -15.38 -12.72
C GLN A 265 19.63 -16.78 -12.76
N ASN A 266 18.84 -17.14 -11.75
CA ASN A 266 18.34 -18.50 -11.54
C ASN A 266 16.81 -18.57 -11.43
N SER A 267 16.11 -17.51 -11.87
CA SER A 267 14.67 -17.42 -11.73
C SER A 267 13.95 -18.38 -12.68
N THR A 268 13.09 -19.22 -12.14
CA THR A 268 12.33 -20.23 -12.88
C THR A 268 10.92 -20.36 -12.31
N ILE A 269 9.96 -20.80 -13.13
CA ILE A 269 8.60 -21.08 -12.65
C ILE A 269 8.66 -22.21 -11.62
N ALA A 270 8.16 -21.93 -10.40
CA ALA A 270 8.20 -22.85 -9.27
C ALA A 270 7.35 -24.11 -9.51
N SER A 271 6.26 -23.98 -10.26
CA SER A 271 5.36 -25.08 -10.62
C SER A 271 4.50 -24.70 -11.81
N SER A 272 4.28 -25.65 -12.73
CA SER A 272 3.39 -25.46 -13.88
C SER A 272 1.92 -25.18 -13.48
N ALA A 273 1.52 -25.56 -12.26
CA ALA A 273 0.22 -25.22 -11.70
C ALA A 273 0.04 -23.72 -11.40
N TYR A 274 1.15 -22.99 -11.34
CA TYR A 274 1.21 -21.54 -11.14
C TYR A 274 1.94 -20.86 -12.30
N ASP A 275 1.81 -21.38 -13.51
CA ASP A 275 2.21 -20.69 -14.75
C ASP A 275 0.95 -20.12 -15.44
N GLY A 276 0.60 -18.89 -15.09
CA GLY A 276 -0.56 -18.17 -15.57
C GLY A 276 -1.85 -18.61 -14.89
N ARG A 277 -1.81 -18.91 -13.59
CA ARG A 277 -2.98 -19.40 -12.86
C ARG A 277 -3.97 -18.27 -12.62
N PHE A 278 -5.21 -18.43 -13.11
CA PHE A 278 -6.29 -17.51 -12.75
C PHE A 278 -6.55 -17.54 -11.24
N LEU A 279 -6.58 -16.36 -10.61
CA LEU A 279 -6.88 -16.19 -9.19
C LEU A 279 -8.27 -15.62 -8.96
N THR A 280 -8.56 -14.46 -9.57
CA THR A 280 -9.78 -13.69 -9.30
C THR A 280 -10.06 -12.67 -10.38
N THR A 281 -11.21 -11.99 -10.27
CA THR A 281 -11.57 -10.83 -11.07
C THR A 281 -11.67 -9.61 -10.16
N VAL A 282 -10.96 -8.53 -10.50
CA VAL A 282 -11.10 -7.23 -9.85
C VAL A 282 -12.10 -6.38 -10.63
N VAL A 283 -13.00 -5.72 -9.90
CA VAL A 283 -14.00 -4.80 -10.44
C VAL A 283 -13.82 -3.44 -9.79
N ARG A 284 -13.92 -2.37 -10.58
CA ARG A 284 -13.82 -0.98 -10.12
C ARG A 284 -14.94 -0.68 -9.14
N ASP A 285 -14.57 -0.21 -7.95
CA ASP A 285 -15.51 0.04 -6.87
C ASP A 285 -15.05 1.18 -5.98
N LEU A 286 -15.74 2.32 -6.10
CA LEU A 286 -15.42 3.53 -5.35
C LEU A 286 -16.37 3.75 -4.16
N SER A 287 -17.25 2.81 -3.82
CA SER A 287 -18.38 3.14 -2.94
C SER A 287 -18.80 2.06 -1.95
N SER A 288 -18.56 0.77 -2.22
CA SER A 288 -19.15 -0.28 -1.40
C SER A 288 -18.60 -0.33 0.03
N GLY A 289 -17.34 0.10 0.23
CA GLY A 289 -16.62 -0.06 1.50
C GLY A 289 -16.47 -1.53 1.94
N THR A 290 -16.76 -2.48 1.06
CA THR A 290 -16.79 -3.91 1.38
C THR A 290 -15.43 -4.55 1.06
N ALA A 291 -14.89 -5.30 2.01
CA ALA A 291 -13.67 -6.08 1.78
C ALA A 291 -13.89 -7.12 0.67
N ARG A 292 -13.00 -7.13 -0.31
CA ARG A 292 -12.96 -8.14 -1.37
C ARG A 292 -12.39 -9.45 -0.81
N PRO A 293 -12.87 -10.61 -1.29
CA PRO A 293 -12.34 -11.90 -0.88
C PRO A 293 -10.83 -11.99 -1.08
N TYR A 294 -10.15 -12.60 -0.11
CA TYR A 294 -8.75 -12.96 -0.27
C TYR A 294 -8.64 -14.21 -1.15
N VAL A 295 -7.73 -14.15 -2.12
CA VAL A 295 -7.18 -15.32 -2.79
C VAL A 295 -5.86 -15.69 -2.15
N SER A 296 -5.38 -16.90 -2.41
CA SER A 296 -4.17 -17.40 -1.79
C SER A 296 -3.34 -18.29 -2.69
N PHE A 297 -2.07 -18.39 -2.37
CA PHE A 297 -1.13 -19.36 -2.92
C PHE A 297 -0.25 -19.94 -1.81
N PRO A 298 0.34 -21.13 -1.98
CA PRO A 298 1.11 -21.76 -0.94
C PRO A 298 2.46 -21.09 -0.73
N LEU A 299 2.85 -20.99 0.54
CA LEU A 299 4.19 -20.55 0.95
C LEU A 299 5.27 -21.53 0.47
N TRP A 300 4.90 -22.82 0.41
CA TRP A 300 5.77 -23.93 -0.01
C TRP A 300 5.19 -24.54 -1.28
N VAL A 301 5.85 -24.34 -2.40
CA VAL A 301 5.38 -24.75 -3.72
C VAL A 301 6.18 -25.93 -4.26
N ARG A 302 7.46 -26.03 -3.88
CA ARG A 302 8.37 -27.04 -4.40
C ARG A 302 8.28 -28.31 -3.57
N GLY A 303 8.55 -29.44 -4.23
CA GLY A 303 8.60 -30.74 -3.55
C GLY A 303 9.80 -30.91 -2.62
N ASP A 304 10.81 -30.04 -2.74
CA ASP A 304 12.05 -30.02 -1.95
C ASP A 304 12.10 -28.85 -0.93
N ASP A 305 10.99 -28.14 -0.73
CA ASP A 305 10.91 -27.11 0.31
C ASP A 305 11.09 -27.73 1.71
N ASP A 306 12.00 -27.18 2.51
CA ASP A 306 12.33 -27.68 3.86
C ASP A 306 11.36 -27.19 4.96
N GLY A 307 10.40 -26.33 4.58
CA GLY A 307 9.45 -25.70 5.49
C GLY A 307 10.05 -24.61 6.40
N ILE A 308 11.29 -24.19 6.13
CA ILE A 308 12.03 -23.18 6.89
C ILE A 308 12.22 -21.93 6.04
N HIS A 309 12.78 -22.07 4.83
CA HIS A 309 13.11 -20.94 3.97
C HIS A 309 12.70 -21.19 2.52
N THR A 310 12.15 -20.16 1.88
CA THR A 310 11.85 -20.14 0.44
C THR A 310 12.31 -18.84 -0.19
N ASP A 311 12.73 -18.95 -1.45
CA ASP A 311 13.03 -17.86 -2.37
C ASP A 311 11.89 -17.66 -3.39
N LEU A 312 10.68 -18.09 -3.05
CA LEU A 312 9.48 -17.82 -3.82
C LEU A 312 9.30 -16.32 -4.04
N TRP A 313 8.90 -15.91 -5.24
CA TRP A 313 8.46 -14.56 -5.56
C TRP A 313 7.31 -14.57 -6.56
N GLU A 314 6.49 -13.52 -6.53
CA GLU A 314 5.22 -13.48 -7.26
C GLU A 314 5.23 -12.48 -8.41
N ARG A 315 4.55 -12.87 -9.50
CA ARG A 315 4.15 -11.94 -10.54
C ARG A 315 2.65 -12.05 -10.81
N PHE A 316 1.94 -10.94 -10.69
CA PHE A 316 0.53 -10.86 -11.01
C PHE A 316 0.33 -10.19 -12.37
N TYR A 317 -0.48 -10.81 -13.20
CA TYR A 317 -0.93 -10.26 -14.48
C TYR A 317 -2.38 -9.84 -14.38
N LEU A 318 -2.68 -8.62 -14.80
CA LEU A 318 -4.02 -8.10 -14.93
C LEU A 318 -4.39 -8.04 -16.41
N LEU A 319 -5.39 -8.80 -16.81
CA LEU A 319 -5.86 -8.86 -18.20
C LEU A 319 -7.33 -8.47 -18.29
N ALA A 320 -7.70 -7.71 -19.30
CA ALA A 320 -9.11 -7.48 -19.62
C ALA A 320 -9.82 -8.83 -19.87
N PRO A 321 -11.10 -8.97 -19.48
CA PRO A 321 -11.89 -10.16 -19.77
C PRO A 321 -11.86 -10.53 -21.25
N GLY A 322 -11.70 -11.82 -21.55
CA GLY A 322 -11.59 -12.35 -22.91
C GLY A 322 -10.15 -12.44 -23.45
N LEU A 323 -9.17 -11.87 -22.75
CA LEU A 323 -7.75 -12.04 -23.09
C LEU A 323 -7.17 -13.28 -22.38
N ASN A 324 -6.15 -13.87 -22.99
CA ASN A 324 -5.50 -15.10 -22.54
C ASN A 324 -4.00 -14.87 -22.43
N LEU A 325 -3.40 -15.10 -21.26
CA LEU A 325 -1.99 -14.86 -21.02
C LEU A 325 -1.05 -15.60 -22.00
N LYS A 326 -1.42 -16.81 -22.45
CA LYS A 326 -0.58 -17.65 -23.34
C LYS A 326 -0.85 -17.45 -24.84
N GLN A 327 -1.96 -16.82 -25.20
CA GLN A 327 -2.36 -16.60 -26.62
C GLN A 327 -2.40 -15.13 -27.00
N SER A 328 -2.69 -14.25 -26.05
CA SER A 328 -2.55 -12.82 -26.22
C SER A 328 -1.06 -12.52 -26.25
N LEU A 329 -0.65 -11.77 -27.26
CA LEU A 329 0.73 -11.51 -27.70
C LEU A 329 1.56 -10.67 -26.71
N PHE A 330 1.25 -10.74 -25.42
CA PHE A 330 2.02 -10.14 -24.33
C PHE A 330 3.26 -11.00 -24.04
N GLN A 331 4.04 -11.34 -25.06
CA GLN A 331 5.37 -11.91 -24.84
C GLN A 331 6.30 -10.79 -24.38
N GLU A 332 6.82 -10.92 -23.16
CA GLU A 332 7.84 -10.05 -22.58
C GLU A 332 9.23 -10.27 -23.20
N GLU A 333 9.33 -11.07 -24.27
CA GLU A 333 10.57 -11.26 -25.02
C GLU A 333 10.75 -10.16 -26.06
N GLY A 334 11.59 -9.21 -25.68
CA GLY A 334 12.53 -8.46 -26.50
C GLY A 334 12.10 -8.03 -27.91
N ALA A 335 11.92 -6.74 -28.09
CA ALA A 335 12.29 -6.03 -29.30
C ALA A 335 12.49 -4.54 -29.03
N PHE A 336 13.70 -4.08 -29.33
CA PHE A 336 13.84 -2.79 -29.97
C PHE A 336 13.72 -3.04 -31.46
N TYR A 337 12.77 -2.40 -32.14
CA TYR A 337 13.10 -1.76 -33.40
C TYR A 337 12.49 -0.36 -33.47
N ASP A 338 13.40 0.56 -33.70
CA ASP A 338 13.21 1.92 -34.16
C ASP A 338 12.41 1.93 -35.48
N SER A 339 11.42 2.81 -35.55
CA SER A 339 10.74 3.31 -36.76
C SER A 339 10.70 2.39 -38.00
N GLY A 340 9.59 1.65 -38.20
CA GLY A 340 9.37 0.96 -39.47
C GLY A 340 8.04 0.23 -39.61
N THR A 341 7.30 0.60 -40.66
CA THR A 341 6.01 0.08 -41.13
C THR A 341 5.92 -1.45 -41.18
N ILE A 342 4.76 -2.00 -40.80
CA ILE A 342 4.38 -3.42 -40.97
C ILE A 342 4.07 -3.70 -42.45
N ILE A 343 4.71 -4.72 -43.05
CA ILE A 343 4.13 -5.49 -44.16
C ILE A 343 4.24 -6.98 -43.83
N THR A 344 3.09 -7.65 -43.83
CA THR A 344 2.90 -9.09 -43.70
C THR A 344 3.15 -9.83 -45.02
N SER A 345 3.40 -11.13 -44.97
CA SER A 345 2.58 -12.07 -45.77
C SER A 345 2.70 -13.52 -45.32
N GLU A 346 3.85 -14.01 -44.82
CA GLU A 346 3.99 -15.44 -44.54
C GLU A 346 4.97 -15.66 -43.35
N GLY A 347 4.47 -16.15 -42.20
CA GLY A 347 5.26 -16.54 -41.03
C GLY A 347 5.44 -15.44 -39.96
N GLN A 348 4.57 -15.41 -38.96
CA GLN A 348 4.53 -14.36 -37.92
C GLN A 348 5.03 -14.89 -36.56
N GLY A 349 6.29 -14.62 -36.23
CA GLY A 349 6.76 -14.43 -34.86
C GLY A 349 6.77 -12.94 -34.57
N LEU A 350 6.04 -12.52 -33.53
CA LEU A 350 5.86 -11.12 -33.19
C LEU A 350 6.96 -10.68 -32.22
N TYR A 351 7.79 -9.75 -32.68
CA TYR A 351 8.91 -9.18 -31.94
C TYR A 351 8.42 -8.06 -30.99
N GLY A 352 8.69 -8.19 -29.70
CA GLY A 352 8.11 -7.44 -28.58
C GLY A 352 8.66 -6.03 -28.35
N GLY A 353 8.13 -5.03 -29.06
CA GLY A 353 8.25 -3.64 -28.63
C GLY A 353 7.40 -3.38 -27.40
N VAL A 354 7.88 -2.55 -26.48
CA VAL A 354 7.06 -1.89 -25.46
C VAL A 354 5.74 -1.46 -26.10
N LEU A 355 4.62 -2.03 -25.64
CA LEU A 355 3.30 -1.68 -26.14
C LEU A 355 3.04 -0.22 -25.75
N ASP A 356 3.28 0.71 -26.67
CA ASP A 356 3.10 2.14 -26.42
C ASP A 356 1.63 2.45 -26.04
N GLU A 357 0.66 1.54 -26.30
CA GLU A 357 -0.74 1.65 -25.89
C GLU A 357 -1.34 0.27 -25.55
N VAL A 358 -1.32 -0.13 -24.27
CA VAL A 358 -2.08 -1.32 -23.81
C VAL A 358 -3.57 -1.02 -23.63
N ASP A 359 -4.01 0.23 -23.74
CA ASP A 359 -5.40 0.68 -23.56
C ASP A 359 -6.06 0.15 -22.27
N GLY A 360 -5.24 0.01 -21.23
CA GLY A 360 -5.63 -0.58 -19.94
C GLY A 360 -6.06 -2.05 -19.99
N ASN A 361 -5.76 -2.76 -21.08
CA ASN A 361 -6.07 -4.18 -21.26
C ASN A 361 -5.09 -5.12 -20.55
N PHE A 362 -3.90 -4.63 -20.23
CA PHE A 362 -2.83 -5.42 -19.66
C PHE A 362 -2.04 -4.59 -18.65
N ALA A 363 -1.75 -5.19 -17.50
CA ALA A 363 -0.80 -4.66 -16.54
C ALA A 363 -0.13 -5.80 -15.77
N ALA A 364 1.03 -5.52 -15.16
CA ALA A 364 1.77 -6.51 -14.40
C ALA A 364 2.32 -5.92 -13.10
N ILE A 365 2.36 -6.74 -12.06
CA ILE A 365 2.91 -6.43 -10.74
C ILE A 365 3.93 -7.50 -10.38
N ASN A 366 5.12 -7.08 -9.99
CA ASN A 366 6.19 -7.93 -9.48
C ASN A 366 6.29 -7.74 -7.97
N CYS A 367 6.29 -8.84 -7.22
CA CYS A 367 6.52 -8.84 -5.78
C CYS A 367 7.79 -9.63 -5.52
N LEU A 368 8.92 -8.92 -5.37
CA LEU A 368 10.24 -9.52 -5.27
C LEU A 368 11.16 -8.67 -4.40
N LEU A 369 11.96 -9.34 -3.55
CA LEU A 369 12.92 -8.73 -2.65
C LEU A 369 12.30 -7.53 -1.91
N ASN A 370 12.88 -6.33 -2.05
CA ASN A 370 12.37 -5.09 -1.48
C ASN A 370 11.78 -4.15 -2.56
N GLY A 371 11.11 -4.70 -3.58
CA GLY A 371 10.53 -3.90 -4.67
C GLY A 371 11.55 -3.41 -5.69
N GLN A 372 12.63 -4.18 -5.86
CA GLN A 372 13.68 -3.85 -6.83
C GLN A 372 13.14 -3.92 -8.26
N LYS A 373 13.65 -3.04 -9.12
CA LYS A 373 13.42 -3.11 -10.56
C LYS A 373 14.08 -4.34 -11.15
N ILE A 374 13.34 -5.12 -11.92
CA ILE A 374 13.84 -6.37 -12.49
C ILE A 374 14.16 -6.18 -13.98
N TYR A 375 15.33 -6.63 -14.38
CA TYR A 375 15.77 -6.76 -15.76
C TYR A 375 15.92 -8.25 -16.10
N THR A 376 15.47 -8.66 -17.29
CA THR A 376 15.75 -9.98 -17.84
C THR A 376 17.17 -10.03 -18.41
N ASP A 377 17.78 -11.22 -18.37
CA ASP A 377 19.03 -11.48 -19.07
C ASP A 377 18.76 -11.46 -20.58
N GLY A 378 19.12 -10.35 -21.24
CA GLY A 378 19.38 -10.37 -22.67
C GLY A 378 20.64 -11.19 -22.94
N CYS A 379 20.81 -11.72 -24.15
CA CYS A 379 21.94 -12.60 -24.50
C CYS A 379 23.28 -12.10 -23.92
N PHE A 380 24.10 -13.01 -23.37
CA PHE A 380 25.43 -12.68 -22.87
C PHE A 380 26.28 -12.09 -24.03
N GLY A 381 26.52 -10.77 -23.99
CA GLY A 381 27.24 -10.03 -25.04
C GLY A 381 26.39 -9.03 -25.84
N CYS A 382 25.06 -9.09 -25.72
CA CYS A 382 24.16 -8.05 -26.18
C CYS A 382 24.25 -6.87 -25.19
N LEU A 383 24.61 -5.67 -25.63
CA LEU A 383 24.71 -4.45 -24.80
C LEU A 383 23.37 -3.95 -24.21
N PHE A 384 22.31 -4.75 -24.28
CA PHE A 384 20.94 -4.36 -23.96
C PHE A 384 20.22 -5.48 -23.19
N ARG A 385 19.97 -5.26 -21.90
CA ARG A 385 19.13 -6.11 -21.05
C ARG A 385 17.70 -5.56 -21.06
N ASN A 386 16.68 -6.42 -21.15
CA ASN A 386 15.29 -5.96 -21.22
C ASN A 386 14.72 -5.75 -19.80
N TYR A 387 13.82 -4.78 -19.66
CA TYR A 387 13.14 -4.51 -18.39
C TYR A 387 11.92 -5.43 -18.24
N HIS A 388 11.75 -6.09 -17.09
CA HIS A 388 10.49 -6.76 -16.76
C HIS A 388 9.44 -5.69 -16.44
N ALA A 389 8.64 -5.33 -17.43
CA ALA A 389 7.58 -4.32 -17.31
C ALA A 389 6.65 -4.60 -16.12
N GLY A 390 6.17 -3.53 -15.48
CA GLY A 390 5.23 -3.62 -14.35
C GLY A 390 5.66 -2.81 -13.13
N VAL A 391 4.75 -2.74 -12.15
CA VAL A 391 5.02 -2.13 -10.85
C VAL A 391 5.74 -3.14 -9.96
N ASN A 392 6.78 -2.71 -9.26
CA ASN A 392 7.57 -3.57 -8.36
C ASN A 392 7.24 -3.24 -6.91
N PHE A 393 6.97 -4.29 -6.12
CA PHE A 393 6.74 -4.25 -4.68
C PHE A 393 7.66 -5.22 -3.97
N PRO A 394 7.86 -5.04 -2.65
CA PRO A 394 8.44 -6.07 -1.82
C PRO A 394 7.74 -7.42 -1.99
N ASN A 395 8.49 -8.48 -1.76
CA ASN A 395 8.00 -9.85 -1.81
C ASN A 395 6.81 -10.04 -0.85
N LEU A 396 5.79 -10.80 -1.26
CA LEU A 396 4.67 -11.13 -0.38
C LEU A 396 5.03 -12.24 0.63
N VAL A 397 6.17 -12.88 0.48
CA VAL A 397 6.81 -13.72 1.49
C VAL A 397 7.82 -12.90 2.28
N VAL A 398 7.74 -12.98 3.61
CA VAL A 398 8.67 -12.28 4.51
C VAL A 398 9.70 -13.27 5.05
N ASN A 399 10.98 -12.95 4.85
CA ASN A 399 12.12 -13.71 5.32
C ASN A 399 12.83 -12.95 6.45
N ILE A 400 12.67 -13.40 7.70
CA ILE A 400 13.25 -12.75 8.90
C ILE A 400 13.85 -13.77 9.87
N HIS A 401 14.78 -13.33 10.73
CA HIS A 401 15.24 -14.15 11.85
C HIS A 401 14.07 -14.40 12.83
N SER A 402 13.75 -15.66 13.11
CA SER A 402 12.70 -16.03 14.06
C SER A 402 13.01 -17.37 14.74
N GLY A 403 12.97 -17.37 16.07
CA GLY A 403 13.43 -18.51 16.86
C GLY A 403 14.89 -18.82 16.55
N ILE A 404 15.20 -20.09 16.27
CA ILE A 404 16.56 -20.57 15.94
C ILE A 404 16.94 -20.39 14.46
N TYR A 405 16.01 -19.97 13.60
CA TYR A 405 16.19 -19.94 12.15
C TYR A 405 16.47 -18.54 11.66
N ASN A 406 17.52 -18.38 10.84
CA ASN A 406 17.93 -17.11 10.26
C ASN A 406 18.40 -17.29 8.80
N PRO A 407 17.54 -17.02 7.79
CA PRO A 407 16.15 -16.56 7.89
C PRO A 407 15.12 -17.68 8.05
N LYS A 408 13.89 -17.32 8.43
CA LYS A 408 12.67 -18.13 8.30
C LYS A 408 11.62 -17.40 7.46
N SER A 409 10.94 -18.12 6.59
CA SER A 409 9.88 -17.60 5.72
C SER A 409 8.52 -17.63 6.39
N PHE A 410 7.75 -16.58 6.14
CA PHE A 410 6.42 -16.40 6.69
C PHE A 410 5.42 -15.93 5.64
N ALA A 411 4.22 -16.50 5.73
CA ALA A 411 3.07 -16.02 4.99
C ALA A 411 2.62 -14.66 5.52
N THR A 412 2.09 -13.84 4.62
CA THR A 412 1.53 -12.52 4.93
C THR A 412 0.12 -12.36 4.37
N VAL A 413 -0.57 -11.32 4.81
CA VAL A 413 -1.89 -10.93 4.30
C VAL A 413 -1.76 -9.56 3.64
N ASN A 414 -2.07 -9.50 2.35
CA ASN A 414 -1.75 -8.34 1.52
C ASN A 414 -3.00 -7.75 0.88
N THR A 415 -2.94 -6.46 0.62
CA THR A 415 -3.95 -5.72 -0.14
C THR A 415 -3.27 -4.95 -1.24
N ILE A 416 -3.64 -5.23 -2.49
CA ILE A 416 -3.16 -4.50 -3.67
C ILE A 416 -4.28 -3.59 -4.17
N GLU A 417 -4.00 -2.31 -4.31
CA GLU A 417 -4.97 -1.28 -4.66
C GLU A 417 -4.49 -0.49 -5.87
N ILE A 418 -5.33 -0.39 -6.89
CA ILE A 418 -5.05 0.38 -8.11
C ILE A 418 -5.89 1.66 -8.06
N ILE A 419 -5.23 2.82 -8.07
CA ILE A 419 -5.89 4.13 -7.97
C ILE A 419 -5.26 5.04 -9.02
N ASN A 420 -6.03 5.42 -10.04
CA ASN A 420 -5.63 6.41 -11.06
C ASN A 420 -4.21 6.17 -11.62
N GLY A 421 -3.93 4.92 -11.97
CA GLY A 421 -2.67 4.52 -12.59
C GLY A 421 -1.46 4.42 -11.67
N GLU A 422 -1.63 4.64 -10.36
CA GLU A 422 -0.69 4.16 -9.35
C GLU A 422 -1.23 2.87 -8.71
N VAL A 423 -0.31 2.06 -8.19
CA VAL A 423 -0.63 0.84 -7.47
C VAL A 423 -0.02 0.94 -6.08
N TYR A 424 -0.71 0.41 -5.09
CA TYR A 424 -0.28 0.41 -3.71
C TYR A 424 -0.36 -0.99 -3.11
N LEU A 425 0.60 -1.33 -2.27
CA LEU A 425 0.62 -2.55 -1.46
C LEU A 425 0.47 -2.17 0.01
N THR A 426 -0.47 -2.80 0.71
CA THR A 426 -0.51 -2.84 2.17
C THR A 426 -0.29 -4.26 2.64
N ALA A 427 0.70 -4.46 3.50
CA ALA A 427 0.96 -5.75 4.12
C ALA A 427 0.48 -5.74 5.58
N VAL A 428 -0.11 -6.85 6.02
CA VAL A 428 -0.47 -7.10 7.41
C VAL A 428 0.16 -8.43 7.81
N GLN A 429 0.90 -8.41 8.90
CA GLN A 429 1.66 -9.56 9.35
C GLN A 429 1.04 -10.15 10.62
N ARG A 430 1.11 -11.47 10.73
CA ARG A 430 0.83 -12.19 11.98
C ARG A 430 2.04 -12.10 12.90
N LYS A 431 1.82 -12.14 14.21
CA LYS A 431 2.93 -12.15 15.17
C LYS A 431 3.76 -13.44 15.04
N PHE A 432 5.08 -13.30 14.99
CA PHE A 432 6.03 -14.42 14.93
C PHE A 432 6.89 -14.54 16.19
N ALA A 433 7.55 -15.69 16.36
CA ALA A 433 8.44 -15.91 17.49
C ALA A 433 9.64 -14.96 17.41
N PRO A 434 10.05 -14.32 18.52
CA PRO A 434 11.24 -13.47 18.53
C PRO A 434 12.50 -14.27 18.18
N PRO A 435 13.56 -13.63 17.66
CA PRO A 435 14.87 -14.25 17.45
C PRO A 435 15.46 -14.85 18.74
N ALA A 436 16.10 -16.01 18.62
CA ALA A 436 16.94 -16.61 19.66
C ALA A 436 18.41 -16.51 19.22
N TYR A 437 19.18 -15.63 19.86
CA TYR A 437 20.59 -15.36 19.56
C TYR A 437 21.55 -16.28 20.30
#